data_AF-A0A523IQR1-F1
#
_entry.id   AF-A0A523IQR1-F1
#
_cell.length_a   1.000
_cell.length_b   1.000
_cell.length_c   1.000
_cell.angle_alpha   90.00
_cell.angle_beta   90.00
_cell.angle_gamma   90.00
#
_symmetry.space_group_name_H-M   'P 1'
#
loop_
_entity.id
_entity.type
_entity.pdbx_description
1 polymer ?
#
loop_
_entity_poly.entity_id
_entity_poly.type
_entity_poly.pdbx_seq_one_letter_code
_entity_poly.pdbx_strand_id
1 'polypeptide(L)'
;MKGTRYLPLQQQSQTTNKGFTLIEVLLAVFIASIVLTVLYASFFQILKAKEKVEEELELYHETRVIFSKMTKDLVTAFPRGIVNSDSSNLKYPFFIGSEDGNNSSLTFTSLSRRPAKGARESDQTEISYFLEPAEDTPDLFVLIRRDNPTIGTDGGGAQYPISERIVRFKVSYLGNTSIGNDNQELEFEWNSNETSSLPTAVNVNLTIRSPRGEDIEFNSLIIIPVVD
;
A
#
# COMPACT_ATOMS: atom_id res chain seq x y z
N MET A 1 12.39 -110.32 -7.34
CA MET A 1 12.42 -109.33 -6.24
C MET A 1 12.43 -107.94 -6.83
N LYS A 2 11.60 -107.05 -6.27
CA LYS A 2 11.34 -105.67 -6.70
C LYS A 2 12.60 -104.80 -6.59
N GLY A 3 12.71 -103.81 -7.48
CA GLY A 3 13.70 -102.75 -7.38
C GLY A 3 13.24 -101.51 -8.15
N THR A 4 12.21 -100.84 -7.63
CA THR A 4 11.73 -99.54 -8.10
C THR A 4 12.84 -98.51 -7.94
N ARG A 5 13.35 -97.94 -9.03
CA ARG A 5 14.25 -96.78 -8.98
C ARG A 5 13.46 -95.52 -9.31
N TYR A 6 13.46 -94.60 -8.35
CA TYR A 6 12.82 -93.30 -8.42
C TYR A 6 13.55 -92.39 -9.42
N LEU A 7 12.80 -91.75 -10.31
CA LEU A 7 13.27 -90.64 -11.16
C LEU A 7 13.41 -89.39 -10.27
N PRO A 8 14.58 -88.72 -10.21
CA PRO A 8 14.64 -87.39 -9.64
C PRO A 8 13.95 -86.42 -10.61
N LEU A 9 12.85 -85.81 -10.16
CA LEU A 9 12.25 -84.66 -10.81
C LEU A 9 13.23 -83.49 -10.69
N GLN A 10 13.98 -83.24 -11.75
CA GLN A 10 14.81 -82.05 -11.90
C GLN A 10 13.88 -80.85 -12.08
N GLN A 11 13.60 -80.15 -10.99
CA GLN A 11 12.89 -78.87 -11.02
C GLN A 11 13.84 -77.83 -11.62
N GLN A 12 13.79 -77.65 -12.94
CA GLN A 12 14.46 -76.53 -13.60
C GLN A 12 13.82 -75.23 -13.11
N SER A 13 14.52 -74.51 -12.22
CA SER A 13 14.23 -73.09 -12.02
C SER A 13 14.66 -72.37 -13.29
N GLN A 14 13.72 -72.11 -14.21
CA GLN A 14 13.98 -71.19 -15.30
C GLN A 14 14.06 -69.79 -14.70
N THR A 15 15.26 -69.35 -14.35
CA THR A 15 15.53 -67.93 -14.14
C THR A 15 15.58 -67.31 -15.52
N THR A 16 14.43 -66.89 -16.04
CA THR A 16 14.38 -66.09 -17.26
C THR A 16 14.92 -64.69 -16.97
N ASN A 17 16.24 -64.53 -17.06
CA ASN A 17 16.89 -63.23 -17.13
C ASN A 17 16.59 -62.61 -18.50
N LYS A 18 15.39 -62.03 -18.64
CA LYS A 18 15.02 -61.22 -19.80
C LYS A 18 15.48 -59.78 -19.51
N GLY A 19 16.49 -59.32 -20.24
CA GLY A 19 16.88 -57.91 -20.26
C GLY A 19 15.84 -57.07 -21.01
N PHE A 20 15.89 -55.75 -20.83
CA PHE A 20 15.04 -54.81 -21.54
C PHE A 20 15.35 -54.82 -23.04
N THR A 21 14.30 -54.70 -23.85
CA THR A 21 14.46 -54.51 -25.30
C THR A 21 14.79 -53.06 -25.61
N LEU A 22 15.51 -52.80 -26.72
CA LEU A 22 15.84 -51.44 -27.16
C LEU A 22 14.58 -50.55 -27.29
N ILE A 23 13.49 -51.12 -27.81
CA ILE A 23 12.22 -50.41 -27.98
C ILE A 23 11.57 -50.01 -26.65
N GLU A 24 11.73 -50.83 -25.61
CA GLU A 24 11.16 -50.60 -24.29
C GLU A 24 11.88 -49.46 -23.56
N VAL A 25 13.21 -49.38 -23.70
CA VAL A 25 14.00 -48.24 -23.21
C VAL A 25 13.63 -46.96 -23.96
N LEU A 26 13.48 -47.02 -25.28
CA LEU A 26 13.12 -45.85 -26.09
C LEU A 26 11.72 -45.33 -25.71
N LEU A 27 10.76 -46.23 -25.51
CA LEU A 27 9.40 -45.89 -25.09
C LEU A 27 9.37 -45.34 -23.66
N ALA A 28 10.17 -45.88 -22.74
CA ALA A 28 10.29 -45.35 -21.38
C ALA A 28 10.85 -43.92 -21.38
N VAL A 29 11.91 -43.64 -22.15
CA VAL A 29 12.49 -42.30 -22.29
C VAL A 29 11.51 -41.33 -22.97
N PHE A 30 10.76 -41.81 -23.96
CA PHE A 30 9.72 -41.02 -24.64
C PHE A 30 8.60 -40.60 -23.69
N ILE A 31 8.08 -41.52 -22.87
CA ILE A 31 7.07 -41.18 -21.87
C ILE A 31 7.66 -40.24 -20.80
N ALA A 32 8.88 -40.52 -20.34
CA ALA A 32 9.55 -39.69 -19.34
C ALA A 32 9.74 -38.24 -19.81
N SER A 33 10.11 -38.03 -21.08
CA SER A 33 10.29 -36.67 -21.62
C SER A 33 8.97 -35.92 -21.72
N ILE A 34 7.86 -36.58 -22.08
CA ILE A 34 6.52 -35.98 -22.08
C ILE A 34 6.14 -35.56 -20.65
N VAL A 35 6.31 -36.46 -19.68
CA VAL A 35 6.00 -36.18 -18.27
C VAL A 35 6.83 -35.00 -17.76
N LEU A 36 8.15 -35.00 -18.02
CA LEU A 36 9.03 -33.91 -17.61
C LEU A 36 8.65 -32.58 -18.26
N THR A 37 8.22 -32.60 -19.53
CA THR A 37 7.76 -31.41 -20.25
C THR A 37 6.50 -30.82 -19.60
N VAL A 38 5.53 -31.65 -19.24
CA VAL A 38 4.31 -31.21 -18.55
C VAL A 38 4.65 -30.63 -17.18
N LEU A 39 5.50 -31.31 -16.40
CA LEU A 39 5.94 -30.83 -15.10
C LEU A 39 6.64 -29.47 -15.20
N TYR A 40 7.52 -29.31 -16.19
CA TYR A 40 8.21 -28.07 -16.46
C TYR A 40 7.22 -26.96 -16.82
N ALA A 41 6.26 -27.23 -17.71
CA ALA A 41 5.23 -26.26 -18.08
C ALA A 41 4.40 -25.82 -16.85
N SER A 42 3.99 -26.75 -15.99
CA SER A 42 3.29 -26.44 -14.74
C SER A 42 4.12 -25.58 -13.80
N PHE A 43 5.42 -25.88 -13.64
CA PHE A 43 6.31 -25.07 -12.80
C PHE A 43 6.43 -23.63 -13.28
N PHE A 44 6.57 -23.42 -14.59
CA PHE A 44 6.61 -22.07 -15.17
C PHE A 44 5.31 -21.30 -14.98
N GLN A 45 4.16 -21.98 -15.07
CA GLN A 45 2.87 -21.35 -14.78
C GLN A 45 2.77 -20.90 -13.32
N ILE A 46 3.26 -21.72 -12.38
CA ILE A 46 3.28 -21.37 -10.95
C ILE A 46 4.16 -20.14 -10.70
N LEU A 47 5.35 -20.08 -11.31
CA LEU A 47 6.24 -18.91 -11.15
C LEU A 47 5.59 -17.62 -11.66
N LYS A 48 4.97 -17.65 -12.85
CA LYS A 48 4.25 -16.48 -13.40
C LYS A 48 3.05 -16.08 -12.54
N ALA A 49 2.31 -17.05 -12.02
CA ALA A 49 1.18 -16.78 -11.13
C ALA A 49 1.66 -16.16 -9.80
N LYS A 50 2.77 -16.64 -9.25
CA LYS A 50 3.40 -16.09 -8.04
C LYS A 50 3.80 -14.63 -8.24
N GLU A 51 4.55 -14.33 -9.31
CA GLU A 51 5.01 -12.97 -9.62
C GLU A 51 3.83 -12.00 -9.73
N LYS A 52 2.76 -12.39 -10.43
CA LYS A 52 1.54 -11.60 -10.52
C LYS A 52 0.91 -11.30 -9.16
N VAL A 53 0.84 -12.30 -8.29
CA VAL A 53 0.27 -12.12 -6.94
C VAL A 53 1.17 -11.25 -6.06
N GLU A 54 2.50 -11.36 -6.19
CA GLU A 54 3.45 -10.53 -5.45
C GLU A 54 3.31 -9.04 -5.83
N GLU A 55 3.21 -8.71 -7.12
CA GLU A 55 3.00 -7.33 -7.59
C GLU A 55 1.69 -6.72 -7.05
N GLU A 56 0.62 -7.51 -7.02
CA GLU A 56 -0.68 -7.06 -6.49
C GLU A 56 -0.61 -6.84 -4.98
N LEU A 57 0.02 -7.76 -4.24
CA LEU A 57 0.21 -7.62 -2.80
C LEU A 57 1.08 -6.41 -2.44
N GLU A 58 2.10 -6.11 -3.22
CA GLU A 58 2.96 -4.94 -3.02
C GLU A 58 2.16 -3.64 -3.13
N LEU A 59 1.30 -3.51 -4.15
CA LEU A 59 0.41 -2.36 -4.29
C LEU A 59 -0.51 -2.18 -3.08
N TYR A 60 -1.20 -3.25 -2.64
CA TYR A 60 -2.08 -3.16 -1.46
C TYR A 60 -1.30 -2.84 -0.18
N HIS A 61 -0.08 -3.36 -0.04
CA HIS A 61 0.79 -3.06 1.09
C HIS A 61 1.20 -1.58 1.10
N GLU A 62 1.64 -1.05 -0.04
CA GLU A 62 1.98 0.36 -0.24
C GLU A 62 0.81 1.27 0.14
N THR A 63 -0.39 1.03 -0.43
CA THR A 63 -1.60 1.79 -0.11
C THR A 63 -1.92 1.74 1.38
N ARG A 64 -1.79 0.56 2.01
CA ARG A 64 -2.05 0.40 3.44
C ARG A 64 -1.08 1.22 4.29
N VAL A 65 0.19 1.30 3.91
CA VAL A 65 1.19 2.13 4.60
C VAL A 65 0.83 3.60 4.47
N ILE A 66 0.46 4.06 3.27
CA ILE A 66 0.02 5.45 3.01
C ILE A 66 -1.15 5.81 3.94
N PHE A 67 -2.24 5.04 3.89
CA PHE A 67 -3.41 5.32 4.72
C PHE A 67 -3.11 5.20 6.20
N SER A 68 -2.37 4.17 6.64
CA SER A 68 -2.00 4.05 8.05
C SER A 68 -1.21 5.25 8.54
N LYS A 69 -0.36 5.84 7.68
CA LYS A 69 0.41 7.04 8.02
C LYS A 69 -0.49 8.28 8.09
N MET A 70 -1.33 8.50 7.07
CA MET A 70 -2.31 9.60 7.06
C MET A 70 -3.27 9.53 8.23
N THR A 71 -3.84 8.35 8.53
CA THR A 71 -4.73 8.13 9.67
C THR A 71 -4.06 8.51 10.98
N LYS A 72 -2.81 8.09 11.20
CA LYS A 72 -2.09 8.42 12.43
C LYS A 72 -1.91 9.93 12.61
N ASP A 73 -1.62 10.63 11.52
CA ASP A 73 -1.38 12.07 11.56
C ASP A 73 -2.71 12.84 11.74
N LEU A 74 -3.76 12.46 10.99
CA LEU A 74 -5.09 13.07 11.02
C LEU A 74 -5.87 12.82 12.32
N VAL A 75 -5.82 11.62 12.89
CA VAL A 75 -6.47 11.32 14.19
C VAL A 75 -5.85 12.13 15.33
N THR A 76 -4.62 12.62 15.15
CA THR A 76 -3.95 13.51 16.11
C THR A 76 -3.92 14.96 15.64
N ALA A 77 -4.80 15.32 14.69
CA ALA A 77 -4.98 16.71 14.28
C ALA A 77 -5.38 17.57 15.49
N PHE A 78 -4.76 18.73 15.60
CA PHE A 78 -4.88 19.59 16.77
C PHE A 78 -5.52 20.94 16.38
N PRO A 79 -6.62 21.37 17.03
CA PRO A 79 -7.42 22.52 16.61
C PRO A 79 -6.79 23.87 17.02
N ARG A 80 -5.46 23.97 17.02
CA ARG A 80 -4.70 25.16 17.44
C ARG A 80 -3.48 25.31 16.56
N GLY A 81 -3.25 26.54 16.08
CA GLY A 81 -2.04 26.90 15.33
C GLY A 81 -0.94 27.38 16.26
N ILE A 82 -0.26 28.46 15.87
CA ILE A 82 0.81 29.09 16.64
C ILE A 82 0.28 29.60 17.98
N VAL A 83 0.76 29.03 19.09
CA VAL A 83 0.29 29.39 20.45
C VAL A 83 1.00 30.63 21.01
N ASN A 84 2.19 30.98 20.51
CA ASN A 84 3.04 32.06 21.02
C ASN A 84 3.48 33.03 19.90
N SER A 85 2.54 33.67 19.20
CA SER A 85 2.89 34.73 18.25
C SER A 85 2.77 36.10 18.92
N ASP A 86 3.88 36.83 19.03
CA ASP A 86 3.89 38.24 19.50
C ASP A 86 3.10 39.17 18.55
N SER A 87 2.80 38.71 17.34
CA SER A 87 1.93 39.38 16.38
C SER A 87 0.49 38.87 16.51
N SER A 88 -0.29 39.55 17.35
CA SER A 88 -1.69 39.26 17.71
C SER A 88 -2.72 39.26 16.56
N ASN A 89 -2.31 39.41 15.29
CA ASN A 89 -3.20 39.60 14.14
C ASN A 89 -3.04 38.58 13.01
N LEU A 90 -2.10 37.63 13.08
CA LEU A 90 -1.98 36.58 12.08
C LEU A 90 -2.59 35.28 12.62
N LYS A 91 -3.86 35.03 12.29
CA LYS A 91 -4.46 33.71 12.46
C LYS A 91 -3.85 32.77 11.42
N TYR A 92 -2.83 32.00 11.81
CA TYR A 92 -2.35 30.90 10.96
C TYR A 92 -3.37 29.76 11.03
N PRO A 93 -3.91 29.28 9.89
CA PRO A 93 -4.89 28.21 9.90
C PRO A 93 -4.25 26.93 10.43
N PHE A 94 -4.88 26.28 11.42
CA PHE A 94 -4.40 25.01 11.96
C PHE A 94 -4.80 23.81 11.12
N PHE A 95 -5.70 24.02 10.15
CA PHE A 95 -6.12 23.03 9.16
C PHE A 95 -6.52 23.77 7.89
N ILE A 96 -5.89 23.41 6.78
CA ILE A 96 -6.17 23.91 5.45
C ILE A 96 -6.15 22.74 4.45
N GLY A 97 -7.26 22.59 3.75
CA GLY A 97 -7.42 21.68 2.63
C GLY A 97 -7.75 22.49 1.40
N SER A 98 -6.97 22.34 0.33
CA SER A 98 -7.21 23.05 -0.93
C SER A 98 -7.21 22.10 -2.11
N GLU A 99 -7.87 22.52 -3.17
CA GLU A 99 -7.87 21.84 -4.46
C GLU A 99 -6.89 22.55 -5.42
N ASP A 100 -5.99 21.79 -6.04
CA ASP A 100 -5.14 22.26 -7.13
C ASP A 100 -5.42 21.41 -8.37
N GLY A 101 -6.28 21.94 -9.25
CA GLY A 101 -6.78 21.24 -10.42
C GLY A 101 -7.48 19.93 -10.05
N ASN A 102 -6.92 18.80 -10.47
CA ASN A 102 -7.50 17.48 -10.19
C ASN A 102 -6.89 16.79 -8.96
N ASN A 103 -6.10 17.51 -8.17
CA ASN A 103 -5.49 17.00 -6.96
C ASN A 103 -5.82 17.90 -5.78
N SER A 104 -5.51 17.45 -4.57
CA SER A 104 -5.68 18.18 -3.34
C SER A 104 -4.34 18.38 -2.65
N SER A 105 -4.25 19.44 -1.84
CA SER A 105 -3.19 19.60 -0.85
C SER A 105 -3.83 19.73 0.52
N LEU A 106 -3.16 19.19 1.54
CA LEU A 106 -3.68 19.16 2.90
C LEU A 106 -2.56 19.54 3.85
N THR A 107 -2.72 20.63 4.59
CA THR A 107 -1.79 21.05 5.64
C THR A 107 -2.53 21.26 6.94
N PHE A 108 -2.02 20.69 8.03
CA PHE A 108 -2.67 20.80 9.33
C PHE A 108 -1.68 20.61 10.47
N THR A 109 -2.05 21.13 11.64
CA THR A 109 -1.32 20.90 12.87
C THR A 109 -1.68 19.53 13.44
N SER A 110 -0.67 18.77 13.87
CA SER A 110 -0.80 17.43 14.44
C SER A 110 0.08 17.26 15.69
N LEU A 111 -0.30 16.33 16.57
CA LEU A 111 0.51 15.86 17.71
C LEU A 111 1.22 14.51 17.42
N SER A 112 1.33 14.14 16.14
CA SER A 112 1.91 12.86 15.70
C SER A 112 3.43 12.78 15.80
N ARG A 113 4.11 13.92 16.03
CA ARG A 113 5.58 13.99 16.10
C ARG A 113 6.09 13.30 17.36
N ARG A 114 7.27 12.69 17.23
CA ARG A 114 8.02 12.14 18.37
C ARG A 114 9.40 12.79 18.39
N PRO A 115 9.58 13.87 19.15
CA PRO A 115 10.87 14.54 19.25
C PRO A 115 11.98 13.57 19.68
N ALA A 116 13.18 13.76 19.14
CA ALA A 116 14.35 13.01 19.61
C ALA A 116 14.62 13.32 21.08
N LYS A 117 15.20 12.37 21.81
CA LYS A 117 15.50 12.55 23.24
C LYS A 117 16.42 13.76 23.44
N GLY A 118 15.94 14.75 24.19
CA GLY A 118 16.69 15.98 24.49
C GLY A 118 16.51 17.11 23.45
N ALA A 119 15.72 16.90 22.40
CA ALA A 119 15.32 17.98 21.50
C ALA A 119 14.44 18.99 22.26
N ARG A 120 14.68 20.28 22.03
CA ARG A 120 13.85 21.38 22.58
C ARG A 120 12.71 21.69 21.63
N GLU A 121 11.99 20.65 21.21
CA GLU A 121 10.88 20.72 20.27
C GLU A 121 9.56 20.41 20.99
N SER A 122 8.47 20.99 20.49
CA SER A 122 7.11 20.60 20.90
C SER A 122 6.72 19.28 20.24
N ASP A 123 5.74 18.58 20.83
CA ASP A 123 5.06 17.46 20.17
C ASP A 123 4.13 17.95 19.04
N GLN A 124 3.81 19.25 19.03
CA GLN A 124 3.04 19.91 17.97
C GLN A 124 3.91 20.13 16.73
N THR A 125 3.41 19.70 15.58
CA THR A 125 4.07 19.82 14.27
C THR A 125 3.05 20.20 13.21
N GLU A 126 3.52 20.81 12.14
CA GLU A 126 2.73 21.04 10.93
C GLU A 126 3.03 19.92 9.92
N ILE A 127 1.99 19.18 9.55
CA ILE A 127 2.05 18.12 8.55
C ILE A 127 1.41 18.62 7.27
N SER A 128 2.10 18.41 6.15
CA SER A 128 1.54 18.65 4.81
C SER A 128 1.59 17.38 3.97
N TYR A 129 0.52 17.14 3.21
CA TYR A 129 0.45 16.15 2.13
C TYR A 129 0.15 16.86 0.83
N PHE A 130 0.99 16.64 -0.17
CA PHE A 130 0.84 17.23 -1.50
C PHE A 130 1.56 16.38 -2.54
N LEU A 131 1.27 16.65 -3.80
CA LEU A 131 1.88 15.96 -4.93
C LEU A 131 2.98 16.81 -5.55
N GLU A 132 4.08 16.16 -5.92
CA GLU A 132 5.12 16.71 -6.79
C GLU A 132 5.17 15.89 -8.09
N PRO A 133 5.43 16.50 -9.26
CA PRO A 133 5.61 15.74 -10.50
C PRO A 133 6.75 14.74 -10.38
N ALA A 134 6.54 13.50 -10.84
CA ALA A 134 7.63 12.52 -10.89
C ALA A 134 8.63 12.89 -11.99
N GLU A 135 9.94 12.85 -11.69
CA GLU A 135 11.00 13.26 -12.62
C GLU A 135 11.02 12.41 -13.89
N ASP A 136 10.83 11.09 -13.75
CA ASP A 136 10.98 10.12 -14.84
C ASP A 136 9.68 9.82 -15.60
N THR A 137 8.51 10.18 -15.04
CA THR A 137 7.20 9.76 -15.56
C THR A 137 6.20 10.92 -15.56
N PRO A 138 5.98 11.60 -16.72
CA PRO A 138 5.19 12.83 -16.80
C PRO A 138 3.72 12.71 -16.34
N ASP A 139 3.18 11.49 -16.31
CA ASP A 139 1.79 11.21 -15.95
C ASP A 139 1.62 10.77 -14.49
N LEU A 140 2.71 10.74 -13.71
CA LEU A 140 2.72 10.31 -12.32
C LEU A 140 3.23 11.43 -11.41
N PHE A 141 2.85 11.30 -10.16
CA PHE A 141 3.20 12.18 -9.08
C PHE A 141 3.82 11.39 -7.93
N VAL A 142 4.67 12.09 -7.19
CA VAL A 142 5.19 11.67 -5.91
C VAL A 142 4.30 12.26 -4.81
N LEU A 143 3.70 11.42 -3.98
CA LEU A 143 3.03 11.87 -2.76
C LEU A 143 4.07 12.16 -1.69
N ILE A 144 4.22 13.44 -1.38
CA ILE A 144 5.14 13.93 -0.37
C ILE A 144 4.37 14.14 0.93
N ARG A 145 4.97 13.70 2.03
CA ARG A 145 4.63 14.15 3.38
C ARG A 145 5.71 15.06 3.91
N ARG A 146 5.35 16.29 4.26
CA ARG A 146 6.22 17.23 4.99
C ARG A 146 5.91 17.18 6.49
N ASP A 147 6.94 17.20 7.31
CA ASP A 147 6.87 17.26 8.77
C ASP A 147 7.70 18.44 9.28
N ASN A 148 7.02 19.53 9.61
CA ASN A 148 7.64 20.78 10.02
C ASN A 148 7.39 21.07 11.52
N PRO A 149 8.43 20.97 12.38
CA PRO A 149 8.27 21.28 13.80
C PRO A 149 7.96 22.75 14.09
N THR A 150 8.19 23.64 13.12
CA THR A 150 7.90 25.07 13.26
C THR A 150 6.61 25.39 12.49
N ILE A 151 5.55 25.70 13.21
CA ILE A 151 4.25 26.02 12.61
C ILE A 151 4.28 27.41 11.98
N GLY A 152 3.66 27.56 10.82
CA GLY A 152 3.50 28.89 10.23
C GLY A 152 4.66 29.38 9.40
N THR A 153 5.57 28.48 9.02
CA THR A 153 6.68 28.80 8.12
C THR A 153 6.48 28.12 6.78
N ASP A 154 6.55 28.90 5.70
CA ASP A 154 6.37 28.37 4.34
C ASP A 154 7.54 27.45 3.94
N GLY A 155 8.71 27.62 4.54
CA GLY A 155 9.90 26.80 4.34
C GLY A 155 10.26 25.93 5.54
N GLY A 156 11.05 24.89 5.28
CA GLY A 156 11.55 23.96 6.28
C GLY A 156 10.77 22.64 6.35
N GLY A 157 10.95 21.92 7.45
CA GLY A 157 10.41 20.59 7.66
C GLY A 157 11.13 19.52 6.83
N ALA A 158 11.07 18.29 7.34
CA ALA A 158 11.58 17.13 6.63
C ALA A 158 10.51 16.62 5.66
N GLN A 159 10.88 16.43 4.39
CA GLN A 159 9.99 15.87 3.38
C GLN A 159 10.29 14.39 3.18
N TYR A 160 9.24 13.59 3.06
CA TYR A 160 9.31 12.15 2.91
C TYR A 160 8.44 11.75 1.71
N PRO A 161 9.06 11.32 0.59
CA PRO A 161 8.34 10.62 -0.47
C PRO A 161 7.70 9.36 0.09
N ILE A 162 6.38 9.23 -0.03
CA ILE A 162 5.66 8.04 0.44
C ILE A 162 5.44 7.05 -0.71
N SER A 163 5.11 7.57 -1.90
CA SER A 163 4.90 6.79 -3.12
C SER A 163 5.15 7.66 -4.34
N GLU A 164 5.74 7.08 -5.38
CA GLU A 164 6.08 7.75 -6.65
C GLU A 164 5.12 7.37 -7.79
N ARG A 165 4.12 6.54 -7.52
CA ARG A 165 3.19 6.01 -8.54
C ARG A 165 1.78 6.59 -8.42
N ILE A 166 1.67 7.81 -7.93
CA ILE A 166 0.36 8.43 -7.70
C ILE A 166 -0.13 9.08 -8.98
N VAL A 167 -1.34 8.72 -9.39
CA VAL A 167 -2.03 9.34 -10.53
C VAL A 167 -2.92 10.47 -10.05
N ARG A 168 -3.54 10.30 -8.88
CA ARG A 168 -4.46 11.28 -8.30
C ARG A 168 -4.49 11.20 -6.77
N PHE A 169 -4.56 12.36 -6.13
CA PHE A 169 -4.79 12.49 -4.69
C PHE A 169 -5.90 13.51 -4.48
N LYS A 170 -7.06 13.07 -4.00
CA LYS A 170 -8.22 13.91 -3.71
C LYS A 170 -8.61 13.79 -2.26
N VAL A 171 -8.92 14.91 -1.64
CA VAL A 171 -9.37 14.97 -0.25
C VAL A 171 -10.67 15.74 -0.18
N SER A 172 -11.63 15.22 0.59
CA SER A 172 -12.86 15.93 0.94
C SER A 172 -13.18 15.82 2.41
N TYR A 173 -14.01 16.73 2.90
CA TYR A 173 -14.18 17.04 4.30
C TYR A 173 -15.65 16.95 4.69
N LEU A 174 -15.89 16.41 5.88
CA LEU A 174 -17.22 16.40 6.49
C LEU A 174 -17.22 17.35 7.69
N GLY A 175 -18.01 18.41 7.63
CA GLY A 175 -18.17 19.38 8.72
C GLY A 175 -19.11 18.92 9.84
N ASN A 176 -19.12 19.68 10.95
CA ASN A 176 -19.99 19.43 12.10
C ASN A 176 -21.48 19.71 11.78
N THR A 177 -21.75 20.74 10.95
CA THR A 177 -23.11 21.13 10.53
C THR A 177 -23.84 20.03 9.73
N SER A 178 -23.10 19.06 9.19
CA SER A 178 -23.64 17.94 8.39
C SER A 178 -24.08 16.74 9.26
N ILE A 179 -23.89 16.78 10.58
CA ILE A 179 -24.33 15.72 11.49
C ILE A 179 -25.80 15.97 11.87
N GLY A 180 -26.74 15.27 11.21
CA GLY A 180 -28.18 15.33 11.49
C GLY A 180 -29.06 15.79 10.34
N ASN A 181 -28.47 16.16 9.19
CA ASN A 181 -29.20 16.36 7.93
C ASN A 181 -29.05 15.12 7.05
N ASP A 182 -30.14 14.68 6.41
CA ASP A 182 -30.15 13.52 5.50
C ASP A 182 -29.26 13.72 4.24
N ASN A 183 -28.84 14.96 3.98
CA ASN A 183 -27.93 15.33 2.90
C ASN A 183 -26.56 15.73 3.47
N GLN A 184 -25.70 14.76 3.74
CA GLN A 184 -24.28 15.01 4.04
C GLN A 184 -23.54 15.40 2.76
N GLU A 185 -23.27 16.68 2.59
CA GLU A 185 -22.42 17.18 1.51
C GLU A 185 -20.95 17.17 1.95
N LEU A 186 -20.09 16.62 1.09
CA LEU A 186 -18.64 16.63 1.28
C LEU A 186 -18.07 17.90 0.66
N GLU A 187 -17.35 18.68 1.46
CA GLU A 187 -16.65 19.86 0.99
C GLU A 187 -15.27 19.45 0.42
N PHE A 188 -14.82 20.07 -0.68
CA PHE A 188 -13.52 19.77 -1.29
C PHE A 188 -12.39 20.69 -0.80
N GLU A 189 -12.75 21.77 -0.13
CA GLU A 189 -11.84 22.71 0.50
C GLU A 189 -12.23 22.87 1.97
N TRP A 190 -11.26 23.19 2.82
CA TRP A 190 -11.51 23.49 4.22
C TRP A 190 -10.53 24.54 4.71
N ASN A 191 -11.01 25.58 5.37
CA ASN A 191 -10.16 26.60 5.98
C ASN A 191 -10.58 26.85 7.43
N SER A 192 -9.75 26.41 8.37
CA SER A 192 -9.98 26.61 9.80
C SER A 192 -10.07 28.07 10.23
N ASN A 193 -9.55 29.03 9.46
CA ASN A 193 -9.74 30.45 9.75
C ASN A 193 -11.17 30.92 9.51
N GLU A 194 -11.89 30.25 8.60
CA GLU A 194 -13.28 30.54 8.24
C GLU A 194 -14.24 29.73 9.10
N THR A 195 -14.00 28.43 9.24
CA THR A 195 -14.86 27.50 9.98
C THR A 195 -14.61 27.51 11.49
N SER A 196 -13.46 28.03 11.93
CA SER A 196 -13.00 27.99 13.33
C SER A 196 -13.00 26.59 13.95
N SER A 197 -12.93 25.53 13.13
CA SER A 197 -13.03 24.14 13.56
C SER A 197 -12.22 23.18 12.68
N LEU A 198 -11.97 21.98 13.19
CA LEU A 198 -11.52 20.84 12.40
C LEU A 198 -12.73 20.20 11.70
N PRO A 199 -12.54 19.58 10.53
CA PRO A 199 -13.58 18.72 9.97
C PRO A 199 -13.78 17.50 10.88
N THR A 200 -15.01 16.99 10.95
CA THR A 200 -15.37 15.77 11.67
C THR A 200 -14.68 14.55 11.08
N ALA A 201 -14.60 14.50 9.74
CA ALA A 201 -13.92 13.43 9.03
C ALA A 201 -13.28 13.95 7.74
N VAL A 202 -12.24 13.24 7.32
CA VAL A 202 -11.49 13.48 6.09
C VAL A 202 -11.58 12.24 5.23
N ASN A 203 -12.18 12.37 4.06
CA ASN A 203 -12.25 11.33 3.05
C ASN A 203 -11.05 11.48 2.11
N VAL A 204 -10.17 10.49 2.11
CA VAL A 204 -8.98 10.46 1.26
C VAL A 204 -9.20 9.48 0.12
N ASN A 205 -9.12 9.99 -1.10
CA ASN A 205 -9.18 9.22 -2.33
C ASN A 205 -7.82 9.26 -3.04
N LEU A 206 -7.28 8.08 -3.34
CA LEU A 206 -5.95 7.92 -3.93
C LEU A 206 -6.06 6.99 -5.13
N THR A 207 -5.60 7.46 -6.29
CA THR A 207 -5.42 6.62 -7.47
C THR A 207 -3.94 6.31 -7.64
N ILE A 208 -3.59 5.03 -7.58
CA ILE A 208 -2.20 4.54 -7.72
C ILE A 208 -2.10 3.70 -8.99
N ARG A 209 -1.07 3.94 -9.80
CA ARG A 209 -0.73 3.07 -10.93
C ARG A 209 -0.07 1.80 -10.41
N SER A 210 -0.62 0.64 -10.74
CA SER A 210 0.00 -0.65 -10.43
C SER A 210 1.26 -0.88 -11.28
N PRO A 211 2.15 -1.80 -10.87
CA PRO A 211 3.31 -2.21 -11.70
C PRO A 211 2.92 -2.67 -13.12
N ARG A 212 1.66 -3.09 -13.30
CA ARG A 212 1.10 -3.57 -14.57
C ARG A 212 0.54 -2.44 -15.45
N GLY A 213 0.59 -1.20 -14.98
CA GLY A 213 0.09 -0.01 -15.68
C GLY A 213 -1.41 0.24 -15.52
N GLU A 214 -2.11 -0.56 -14.70
CA GLU A 214 -3.52 -0.35 -14.37
C GLU A 214 -3.64 0.69 -13.24
N ASP A 215 -4.50 1.69 -13.41
CA ASP A 215 -4.78 2.72 -12.40
C ASP A 215 -5.88 2.23 -11.46
N ILE A 216 -5.56 2.09 -10.17
CA ILE A 216 -6.46 1.53 -9.15
C ILE A 216 -6.79 2.61 -8.12
N GLU A 217 -8.08 2.78 -7.86
CA GLU A 217 -8.62 3.75 -6.91
C GLU A 217 -8.83 3.13 -5.52
N PHE A 218 -8.41 3.87 -4.50
CA PHE A 218 -8.56 3.51 -3.10
C PHE A 218 -9.18 4.67 -2.33
N ASN A 219 -10.05 4.35 -1.39
CA ASN A 219 -10.72 5.33 -0.53
C ASN A 219 -10.51 4.95 0.94
N SER A 220 -10.26 5.95 1.78
CA SER A 220 -10.35 5.83 3.24
C SER A 220 -11.02 7.06 3.86
N LEU A 221 -12.09 6.83 4.63
CA LEU A 221 -12.69 7.84 5.50
C LEU A 221 -12.05 7.80 6.88
N ILE A 222 -11.43 8.89 7.30
CA ILE A 222 -10.72 9.03 8.56
C ILE A 222 -11.48 10.00 9.46
N ILE A 223 -11.97 9.52 10.60
CA ILE A 223 -12.67 10.33 11.58
C ILE A 223 -11.64 11.05 12.45
N ILE A 224 -11.79 12.36 12.60
CA ILE A 224 -10.98 13.17 13.52
C ILE A 224 -11.70 13.18 14.87
N PRO A 225 -11.06 12.71 15.96
CA PRO A 225 -11.67 12.73 17.27
C PRO A 225 -11.77 14.19 17.74
N VAL A 226 -12.99 14.70 17.86
CA VAL A 226 -13.26 15.98 18.51
C VAL A 226 -13.38 15.70 20.01
N VAL A 227 -12.60 16.40 20.83
CA VAL A 227 -12.81 16.42 22.28
C VAL A 227 -13.75 17.58 22.56
N ASP A 228 -14.98 17.25 22.95
CA ASP A 228 -15.98 18.21 23.45
C ASP A 228 -15.52 18.89 24.75
#